data_AF-A0A9P5TSF2-F1
#
_entry.id   AF-A0A9P5TSF2-F1
#
_cell.length_a   1.000
_cell.length_b   1.000
_cell.length_c   1.000
_cell.angle_alpha   90.00
_cell.angle_beta   90.00
_cell.angle_gamma   90.00
#
_symmetry.space_group_name_H-M   'P 1'
#
loop_
_entity.id
_entity.type
_entity.pdbx_description
1 polymer ?
#
loop_
_entity_poly.entity_id
_entity_poly.type
_entity_poly.pdbx_seq_one_letter_code
_entity_poly.pdbx_strand_id
1 'polypeptide(L)'
;MAMNPFIAQRYKAQSAGIAIVRRILARESFPEGFTTSELYKLASQEPAPADFEPYPLKRPPPPPPLTKKQKYQQPTPPRSYPENPDHPIRSVRFLKEFILPFLAGAKEIAMTRHFTAKTLAAREAGELPKKGTPLTSSQVQWKWKVIPPEARSEAPVPKNMREVFGQEVGVDVDTSHLNNRRLNGRKVKVSREVENMKDYVRYSAERDGLIERLEKDSELTVKLVDSMERSGNKGGLRAVLEKEQLVKQDRSRHGTSIASSDSDEYVKAQVDKIRELVAYKTRVADSGVRTGN
;
A
#
# COMPACT_ATOMS: atom_id res chain seq x y z
N MET A 1 35.26 10.08 -12.49
CA MET A 1 34.08 10.70 -13.15
C MET A 1 33.88 12.08 -12.56
N ALA A 2 33.85 13.14 -13.38
CA ALA A 2 33.60 14.48 -12.87
C ALA A 2 32.14 14.62 -12.41
N MET A 3 31.93 15.21 -11.23
CA MET A 3 30.61 15.43 -10.67
C MET A 3 29.88 16.52 -11.47
N ASN A 4 28.60 16.30 -11.78
CA ASN A 4 27.80 17.29 -12.51
C ASN A 4 27.80 18.63 -11.75
N PRO A 5 28.14 19.77 -12.40
CA PRO A 5 28.26 21.07 -11.74
C PRO A 5 26.99 21.48 -10.99
N PHE A 6 25.81 21.12 -11.51
CA PHE A 6 24.53 21.39 -10.85
C PHE A 6 24.37 20.65 -9.53
N ILE A 7 24.89 19.42 -9.46
CA ILE A 7 24.85 18.62 -8.24
C ILE A 7 25.86 19.17 -7.23
N ALA A 8 27.08 19.45 -7.65
CA ALA A 8 28.13 20.02 -6.79
C ALA A 8 27.66 21.33 -6.15
N GLN A 9 27.10 22.23 -6.94
CA GLN A 9 26.57 23.48 -6.43
C GLN A 9 25.35 23.29 -5.52
N ARG A 10 24.46 22.34 -5.83
CA ARG A 10 23.33 22.04 -4.95
C ARG A 10 23.82 21.62 -3.56
N TYR A 11 24.90 20.83 -3.46
CA TYR A 11 25.50 20.49 -2.17
C TYR A 11 26.10 21.72 -1.49
N LYS A 12 26.84 22.59 -2.20
CA LYS A 12 27.33 23.87 -1.67
C LYS A 12 26.17 24.75 -1.13
N ALA A 13 25.07 24.84 -1.87
CA ALA A 13 23.89 25.62 -1.48
C ALA A 13 23.16 25.01 -0.28
N GLN A 14 23.10 23.67 -0.21
CA GLN A 14 22.52 22.96 0.92
C GLN A 14 23.34 23.18 2.19
N SER A 15 24.67 23.03 2.14
CA SER A 15 25.54 23.24 3.32
C SER A 15 25.50 24.69 3.81
N ALA A 16 25.58 25.66 2.89
CA ALA A 16 25.46 27.08 3.21
C ALA A 16 24.07 27.42 3.78
N GLY A 17 23.00 26.89 3.18
CA GLY A 17 21.64 27.08 3.66
C GLY A 17 21.40 26.47 5.05
N ILE A 18 21.98 25.31 5.35
CA ILE A 18 21.94 24.71 6.70
C ILE A 18 22.63 25.63 7.71
N ALA A 19 23.79 26.21 7.37
CA ALA A 19 24.50 27.13 8.26
C ALA A 19 23.69 28.40 8.56
N ILE A 20 23.03 28.98 7.54
CA ILE A 20 22.12 30.13 7.70
C ILE A 20 20.96 29.77 8.62
N VAL A 21 20.27 28.64 8.37
CA VAL A 21 19.14 28.23 9.20
C VAL A 21 19.58 27.98 10.64
N ARG A 22 20.70 27.30 10.88
CA ARG A 22 21.24 27.10 12.23
C ARG A 22 21.53 28.42 12.94
N ARG A 23 22.06 29.42 12.24
CA ARG A 23 22.29 30.77 12.79
C ARG A 23 20.97 31.43 13.20
N ILE A 24 19.94 31.35 12.36
CA ILE A 24 18.61 31.90 12.66
C ILE A 24 18.00 31.20 13.87
N LEU A 25 18.08 29.87 13.94
CA LEU A 25 17.57 29.08 15.07
C LEU A 25 18.34 29.34 16.37
N ALA A 26 19.60 29.78 16.30
CA ALA A 26 20.38 30.18 17.47
C ALA A 26 20.07 31.63 17.92
N ARG A 27 19.77 32.53 16.98
CA ARG A 27 19.45 33.93 17.27
C ARG A 27 18.02 34.13 17.75
N GLU A 28 17.07 33.44 17.13
CA GLU A 28 15.64 33.62 17.36
C GLU A 28 15.05 32.41 18.09
N SER A 29 14.24 32.67 19.11
CA SER A 29 13.55 31.61 19.85
C SER A 29 12.13 31.40 19.28
N PHE A 30 11.79 30.13 19.01
CA PHE A 30 10.49 29.74 18.46
C PHE A 30 9.76 28.80 19.42
N PRO A 31 9.19 29.30 20.53
CA PRO A 31 8.57 28.46 21.55
C PRO A 31 7.40 27.62 21.01
N GLU A 32 6.58 28.20 20.13
CA GLU A 32 5.46 27.52 19.46
C GLU A 32 5.85 26.79 18.15
N GLY A 33 7.13 26.83 17.80
CA GLY A 33 7.62 26.46 16.47
C GLY A 33 7.33 27.49 15.39
N PHE A 34 7.80 27.20 14.18
CA PHE A 34 7.74 28.11 13.03
C PHE A 34 7.19 27.40 11.79
N THR A 35 6.60 28.18 10.88
CA THR A 35 6.20 27.68 9.57
C THR A 35 7.37 27.72 8.58
N THR A 36 7.30 26.91 7.52
CA THR A 36 8.36 26.91 6.49
C THR A 36 8.45 28.28 5.78
N SER A 37 7.32 28.98 5.64
CA SER A 37 7.26 30.32 5.06
C SER A 37 7.89 31.39 5.97
N GLU A 38 7.68 31.32 7.28
CA GLU A 38 8.32 32.23 8.23
C GLU A 38 9.83 32.06 8.21
N LEU A 39 10.31 30.81 8.30
CA LEU A 39 11.73 30.52 8.26
C LEU A 39 12.35 30.98 6.93
N TYR A 40 11.66 30.79 5.80
CA TYR A 40 12.14 31.27 4.51
C TYR A 40 12.27 32.79 4.43
N LYS A 41 11.29 33.53 4.97
CA LYS A 41 11.35 35.01 5.02
C LYS A 41 12.57 35.48 5.82
N LEU A 42 12.78 34.92 7.01
CA LEU A 42 13.94 35.22 7.84
C LEU A 42 15.25 34.85 7.12
N ALA A 43 15.28 33.68 6.51
CA ALA A 43 16.45 33.21 5.78
C ALA A 43 16.76 34.04 4.52
N SER A 44 15.76 34.65 3.89
CA SER A 44 15.97 35.53 2.74
C SER A 44 16.51 36.92 3.10
N GLN A 45 16.44 37.30 4.38
CA GLN A 45 17.01 38.55 4.90
C GLN A 45 18.48 38.42 5.29
N GLU A 46 18.94 37.19 5.54
CA GLU A 46 20.35 36.93 5.83
C GLU A 46 21.21 37.10 4.56
N PRO A 47 22.39 37.72 4.65
CA PRO A 47 23.29 37.83 3.52
C PRO A 47 23.85 36.45 3.14
N ALA A 48 23.99 36.21 1.83
CA ALA A 48 24.66 35.02 1.33
C ALA A 48 26.14 35.01 1.77
N PRO A 49 26.73 33.83 2.07
CA PRO A 49 28.17 33.73 2.34
C PRO A 49 28.99 34.28 1.17
N ALA A 50 30.09 34.98 1.46
CA ALA A 50 30.93 35.62 0.44
C ALA A 50 31.44 34.63 -0.62
N ASP A 51 31.69 33.38 -0.24
CA ASP A 51 32.23 32.34 -1.12
C ASP A 51 31.14 31.59 -1.91
N PHE A 52 29.86 31.97 -1.77
CA PHE A 52 28.78 31.27 -2.43
C PHE A 52 28.61 31.71 -3.88
N GLU A 53 28.92 30.80 -4.80
CA GLU A 53 28.69 30.99 -6.24
C GLU A 53 27.20 30.85 -6.59
N PRO A 54 26.57 31.86 -7.20
CA PRO A 54 25.18 31.80 -7.66
C PRO A 54 24.91 30.69 -8.67
N TYR A 55 23.67 30.21 -8.71
CA TYR A 55 23.28 29.12 -9.62
C TYR A 55 23.57 29.49 -11.09
N PRO A 56 24.27 28.66 -11.90
CA PRO A 56 24.69 28.97 -13.26
C PRO A 56 23.53 28.83 -14.25
N LEU A 57 22.32 29.20 -13.82
CA LEU A 57 21.22 29.41 -14.73
C LEU A 57 21.28 30.85 -15.21
N LYS A 58 21.06 31.04 -16.50
CA LYS A 58 20.82 32.38 -17.04
C LYS A 58 19.43 32.81 -16.59
N ARG A 59 19.32 33.97 -15.95
CA ARG A 59 18.00 34.57 -15.66
C ARG A 59 17.28 34.76 -16.98
N PRO A 60 16.05 34.22 -17.16
CA PRO A 60 15.28 34.55 -18.34
C PRO A 60 15.05 36.07 -18.34
N PRO A 61 15.06 36.72 -19.52
CA PRO A 61 14.73 38.13 -19.60
C PRO A 61 13.34 38.37 -18.99
N PRO A 62 13.11 39.51 -18.33
CA PRO A 62 11.80 39.82 -17.79
C PRO A 62 10.76 39.73 -18.91
N PRO A 63 9.60 39.09 -18.67
CA PRO A 63 8.57 39.02 -19.69
C PRO A 63 8.18 40.45 -20.09
N PRO A 64 7.88 40.70 -21.38
CA PRO A 64 7.40 41.99 -21.82
C PRO A 64 6.14 42.38 -21.02
N PRO A 65 5.93 43.68 -20.75
CA PRO A 65 4.77 44.14 -19.98
C PRO A 65 3.48 43.68 -20.66
N LEU A 66 2.73 42.80 -19.99
CA LEU A 66 1.46 42.30 -20.51
C LEU A 66 0.46 43.46 -20.60
N THR A 67 -0.25 43.54 -21.71
CA THR A 67 -1.37 44.49 -21.87
C THR A 67 -2.49 44.13 -20.88
N LYS A 68 -3.25 45.13 -20.39
CA LYS A 68 -4.36 44.93 -19.42
C LYS A 68 -5.35 43.84 -19.84
N LYS A 69 -5.54 43.63 -21.16
CA LYS A 69 -6.45 42.61 -21.72
C LYS A 69 -5.91 41.17 -21.60
N GLN A 70 -4.59 40.97 -21.63
CA GLN A 70 -3.97 39.63 -21.55
C GLN A 70 -3.85 39.10 -20.12
N LYS A 71 -3.90 39.99 -19.11
CA LYS A 71 -3.72 39.64 -17.70
C LYS A 71 -4.80 38.71 -17.14
N TYR A 72 -6.00 38.68 -17.74
CA TYR A 72 -7.13 37.88 -17.28
C TYR A 72 -7.30 36.54 -18.02
N GLN A 73 -6.63 36.33 -19.16
CA GLN A 73 -6.88 35.17 -20.02
C GLN A 73 -5.76 34.11 -20.01
N GLN A 74 -4.55 34.45 -19.57
CA GLN A 74 -3.43 33.52 -19.58
C GLN A 74 -3.16 33.02 -18.16
N PRO A 75 -3.25 31.71 -17.89
CA PRO A 75 -2.73 31.15 -16.65
C PRO A 75 -1.23 31.48 -16.59
N THR A 76 -0.80 32.20 -15.56
CA THR A 76 0.59 32.59 -15.39
C THR A 76 1.44 31.32 -15.45
N PRO A 77 2.34 31.16 -16.43
CA PRO A 77 3.16 29.96 -16.51
C PRO A 77 3.95 29.81 -15.21
N PRO A 78 4.15 28.57 -14.71
CA PRO A 78 4.91 28.36 -13.49
C PRO A 78 6.26 29.04 -13.62
N ARG A 79 6.59 29.90 -12.66
CA ARG A 79 7.83 30.67 -12.65
C ARG A 79 8.98 29.66 -12.61
N SER A 80 9.65 29.48 -13.74
CA SER A 80 10.76 28.52 -13.88
C SER A 80 11.94 28.89 -12.96
N TYR A 81 12.05 30.18 -12.61
CA TYR A 81 13.14 30.71 -11.80
C TYR A 81 12.77 30.82 -10.32
N PRO A 82 13.68 30.43 -9.40
CA PRO A 82 13.52 30.72 -7.98
C PRO A 82 13.50 32.23 -7.72
N GLU A 83 12.85 32.64 -6.64
CA GLU A 83 12.72 34.06 -6.27
C GLU A 83 14.07 34.70 -5.98
N ASN A 84 14.97 33.97 -5.29
CA ASN A 84 16.28 34.46 -4.87
C ASN A 84 17.41 33.56 -5.40
N PRO A 85 17.78 33.65 -6.69
CA PRO A 85 18.73 32.73 -7.32
C PRO A 85 20.18 32.86 -6.83
N ASP A 86 20.56 34.02 -6.32
CA ASP A 86 21.91 34.29 -5.80
C ASP A 86 22.06 33.85 -4.35
N HIS A 87 20.96 33.50 -3.68
CA HIS A 87 20.94 33.08 -2.29
C HIS A 87 21.02 31.55 -2.17
N PRO A 88 21.75 31.00 -1.17
CA PRO A 88 21.81 29.54 -0.96
C PRO A 88 20.44 28.89 -0.80
N ILE A 89 19.52 29.60 -0.14
CA ILE A 89 18.12 29.20 0.06
C ILE A 89 17.27 29.89 -1.01
N ARG A 90 17.28 29.32 -2.21
CA ARG A 90 16.69 29.94 -3.41
C ARG A 90 15.16 29.99 -3.44
N SER A 91 14.50 29.06 -2.76
CA SER A 91 13.04 28.97 -2.74
C SER A 91 12.54 28.22 -1.51
N VAL A 92 11.26 28.44 -1.16
CA VAL A 92 10.56 27.68 -0.10
C VAL A 92 10.63 26.18 -0.36
N ARG A 93 10.50 25.76 -1.63
CA ARG A 93 10.60 24.36 -2.03
C ARG A 93 11.99 23.78 -1.73
N PHE A 94 13.04 24.52 -2.02
CA PHE A 94 14.42 24.09 -1.73
C PHE A 94 14.66 23.92 -0.23
N LEU A 95 14.16 24.86 0.58
CA LEU A 95 14.19 24.77 2.05
C LEU A 95 13.48 23.50 2.53
N LYS A 96 12.27 23.23 2.00
CA LYS A 96 11.42 22.09 2.38
C LYS A 96 12.00 20.73 1.95
N GLU A 97 12.58 20.62 0.76
CA GLU A 97 13.04 19.35 0.19
C GLU A 97 14.46 18.95 0.64
N PHE A 98 15.35 19.91 0.91
CA PHE A 98 16.78 19.58 1.13
C PHE A 98 17.33 19.99 2.49
N ILE A 99 16.90 21.13 3.02
CA ILE A 99 17.47 21.66 4.26
C ILE A 99 16.70 21.13 5.48
N LEU A 100 15.37 21.28 5.48
CA LEU A 100 14.54 20.85 6.61
C LEU A 100 14.63 19.33 6.87
N PRO A 101 14.63 18.43 5.86
CA PRO A 101 14.81 17.01 6.11
C PRO A 101 16.19 16.66 6.68
N PHE A 102 17.22 17.40 6.28
CA PHE A 102 18.56 17.23 6.85
C PHE A 102 18.59 17.62 8.33
N LEU A 103 18.03 18.78 8.70
CA LEU A 103 17.94 19.22 10.09
C LEU A 103 17.06 18.29 10.95
N ALA A 104 15.98 17.77 10.37
CA ALA A 104 15.12 16.78 11.02
C ALA A 104 15.85 15.44 11.22
N GLY A 105 16.62 14.99 10.23
CA GLY A 105 17.48 13.80 10.33
C GLY A 105 18.58 13.94 11.37
N ALA A 106 19.14 15.15 11.51
CA ALA A 106 20.07 15.52 12.58
C ALA A 106 19.39 15.73 13.95
N LYS A 107 18.06 15.56 14.04
CA LYS A 107 17.24 15.75 15.23
C LYS A 107 17.39 17.15 15.86
N GLU A 108 17.67 18.16 15.05
CA GLU A 108 17.71 19.56 15.49
C GLU A 108 16.32 20.18 15.54
N ILE A 109 15.42 19.69 14.67
CA ILE A 109 14.03 20.12 14.57
C ILE A 109 13.11 18.90 14.44
N ALA A 110 11.86 19.04 14.89
CA ALA A 110 10.80 18.07 14.65
C ALA A 110 9.55 18.75 14.10
N MET A 111 8.84 18.07 13.21
CA MET A 111 7.56 18.54 12.72
C MET A 111 6.45 18.13 13.69
N THR A 112 5.69 19.11 14.19
CA THR A 112 4.57 18.88 15.11
C THR A 112 3.28 19.46 14.56
N ARG A 113 2.17 18.79 14.83
CA ARG A 113 0.83 19.31 14.53
C ARG A 113 0.47 20.36 15.57
N HIS A 114 0.24 21.60 15.13
CA HIS A 114 -0.25 22.68 15.97
C HIS A 114 -1.68 23.02 15.58
N PHE A 115 -2.55 23.29 16.55
CA PHE A 115 -3.88 23.80 16.26
C PHE A 115 -3.77 25.25 15.76
N THR A 116 -4.59 25.61 14.78
CA THR A 116 -4.68 27.02 14.36
C THR A 116 -5.31 27.86 15.48
N ALA A 117 -5.04 29.16 15.52
CA ALA A 117 -5.61 30.07 16.52
C ALA A 117 -7.15 29.99 16.58
N LYS A 118 -7.80 29.88 15.41
CA LYS A 118 -9.25 29.68 15.31
C LYS A 118 -9.71 28.38 15.97
N THR A 119 -8.96 27.31 15.76
CA THR A 119 -9.26 26.00 16.34
C THR A 119 -9.01 25.99 17.85
N LEU A 120 -7.98 26.68 18.33
CA LEU A 120 -7.76 26.85 19.78
C LEU A 120 -8.91 27.61 20.43
N ALA A 121 -9.35 28.73 19.84
CA ALA A 121 -10.51 29.49 20.34
C ALA A 121 -11.80 28.64 20.34
N ALA A 122 -12.07 27.88 19.26
CA ALA A 122 -13.22 26.97 19.21
C ALA A 122 -13.14 25.83 20.24
N ARG A 123 -11.91 25.39 20.57
CA ARG A 123 -11.68 24.39 21.62
C ARG A 123 -12.00 24.94 23.00
N GLU A 124 -11.56 26.17 23.27
CA GLU A 124 -11.83 26.89 24.52
C GLU A 124 -13.32 27.20 24.68
N ALA A 125 -14.02 27.49 23.58
CA ALA A 125 -15.48 27.65 23.55
C ALA A 125 -16.27 26.33 23.69
N GLY A 126 -15.60 25.16 23.66
CA GLY A 126 -16.25 23.86 23.77
C GLY A 126 -17.02 23.42 22.52
N GLU A 127 -16.82 24.09 21.38
CA GLU A 127 -17.52 23.81 20.11
C GLU A 127 -16.92 22.61 19.35
N LEU A 128 -15.70 22.21 19.68
CA LEU A 128 -15.05 21.09 19.01
C LEU A 128 -15.62 19.74 19.44
N PRO A 129 -15.78 18.79 18.49
CA PRO A 129 -16.29 17.45 18.79
C PRO A 129 -15.39 16.74 19.82
N LYS A 130 -16.03 15.91 20.65
CA LYS A 130 -15.37 15.13 21.72
C LYS A 130 -14.18 14.33 21.17
N LYS A 131 -13.18 14.08 22.05
CA LYS A 131 -11.95 13.32 21.77
C LYS A 131 -12.25 12.08 20.91
N GLY A 132 -11.64 11.99 19.73
CA GLY A 132 -11.75 10.84 18.83
C GLY A 132 -12.12 11.19 17.39
N THR A 133 -12.69 12.37 17.15
CA THR A 133 -12.98 12.83 15.78
C THR A 133 -11.69 13.35 15.12
N PRO A 134 -11.29 12.84 13.94
CA PRO A 134 -10.13 13.35 13.23
C PRO A 134 -10.36 14.81 12.83
N LEU A 135 -9.45 15.71 13.20
CA LEU A 135 -9.54 17.12 12.80
C LEU A 135 -9.27 17.27 11.30
N THR A 136 -9.98 18.21 10.68
CA THR A 136 -9.80 18.58 9.28
C THR A 136 -8.45 19.28 9.10
N SER A 137 -7.83 19.17 7.92
CA SER A 137 -6.55 19.82 7.59
C SER A 137 -6.56 21.34 7.76
N SER A 138 -7.73 22.00 7.67
CA SER A 138 -7.89 23.44 7.92
C SER A 138 -7.75 23.83 9.39
N GLN A 139 -7.94 22.88 10.31
CA GLN A 139 -7.89 23.10 11.75
C GLN A 139 -6.49 22.90 12.34
N VAL A 140 -5.59 22.26 11.57
CA VAL A 140 -4.25 21.87 12.03
C VAL A 140 -3.21 22.41 11.06
N GLN A 141 -2.23 23.13 11.60
CA GLN A 141 -1.07 23.60 10.86
C GLN A 141 0.17 22.81 11.28
N TRP A 142 0.96 22.36 10.30
CA TRP A 142 2.26 21.75 10.57
C TRP A 142 3.30 22.83 10.84
N LYS A 143 3.87 22.82 12.04
CA LYS A 143 4.97 23.70 12.44
C LYS A 143 6.22 22.87 12.74
N TRP A 144 7.38 23.45 12.52
CA TRP A 144 8.67 22.89 12.93
C TRP A 144 9.02 23.44 14.32
N LYS A 145 9.34 22.55 15.26
CA LYS A 145 9.78 22.91 16.60
C LYS A 145 11.27 22.57 16.75
N VAL A 146 12.03 23.47 17.36
CA VAL A 146 13.44 23.24 17.68
C VAL A 146 13.53 22.25 18.84
N ILE A 147 14.35 21.21 18.68
CA ILE A 147 14.66 20.27 19.74
C ILE A 147 15.88 20.81 20.51
N PRO A 148 15.75 21.07 21.82
CA PRO A 148 16.87 21.55 22.63
C PRO A 148 18.00 20.51 22.62
N PRO A 149 19.28 20.94 22.63
CA PRO A 149 20.42 20.02 22.56
C PRO A 149 20.37 18.85 23.55
N GLU A 150 19.86 19.10 24.76
CA GLU A 150 19.70 18.11 25.83
C GLU A 150 18.69 16.99 25.50
N ALA A 151 17.68 17.29 24.68
CA ALA A 151 16.66 16.32 24.27
C ALA A 151 17.00 15.62 22.94
N ARG A 152 18.14 15.94 22.32
CA ARG A 152 18.57 15.28 21.08
C ARG A 152 19.06 13.89 21.45
N SER A 153 18.36 12.86 20.97
CA SER A 153 18.87 11.50 21.15
C SER A 153 20.19 11.36 20.42
N GLU A 154 21.18 10.82 21.12
CA GLU A 154 22.52 10.59 20.61
C GLU A 154 22.46 9.90 19.24
N ALA A 155 23.38 10.29 18.35
CA ALA A 155 23.53 9.58 17.10
C ALA A 155 23.76 8.10 17.44
N PRO A 156 23.02 7.16 16.83
CA PRO A 156 23.23 5.75 17.12
C PRO A 156 24.70 5.45 16.87
N VAL A 157 25.42 5.04 17.92
CA VAL A 157 26.81 4.61 17.79
C VAL A 157 26.81 3.59 16.67
N PRO A 158 27.63 3.78 15.60
CA PRO A 158 27.67 2.83 14.51
C PRO A 158 27.91 1.47 15.15
N LYS A 159 26.94 0.55 14.99
CA LYS A 159 27.08 -0.78 15.56
C LYS A 159 28.38 -1.32 14.99
N ASN A 160 29.35 -1.62 15.86
CA ASN A 160 30.60 -2.23 15.46
C ASN A 160 30.23 -3.36 14.51
N MET A 161 30.58 -3.20 13.23
CA MET A 161 30.39 -4.25 12.25
C MET A 161 31.21 -5.40 12.78
N ARG A 162 30.54 -6.40 13.35
CA ARG A 162 31.22 -7.61 13.77
C ARG A 162 31.86 -8.14 12.48
N GLU A 163 33.18 -8.25 12.48
CA GLU A 163 33.88 -8.92 11.39
C GLU A 163 33.25 -10.31 11.27
N VAL A 164 32.53 -10.52 10.17
CA VAL A 164 31.87 -11.80 9.93
C VAL A 164 32.97 -12.76 9.54
N PHE A 165 33.31 -13.65 10.47
CA PHE A 165 34.32 -14.68 10.26
C PHE A 165 33.97 -15.46 8.98
N GLY A 166 34.89 -15.51 8.01
CA GLY A 166 34.68 -16.16 6.72
C GLY A 166 34.31 -15.24 5.54
N GLN A 167 34.32 -13.92 5.71
CA GLN A 167 34.22 -12.99 4.58
C GLN A 167 35.38 -13.19 3.57
N GLU A 168 36.55 -13.57 4.06
CA GLU A 168 37.75 -13.90 3.28
C GLU A 168 37.63 -15.19 2.44
N VAL A 169 36.73 -16.11 2.81
CA VAL A 169 36.43 -17.31 2.00
C VAL A 169 35.17 -17.13 1.12
N GLY A 170 34.67 -15.90 0.98
CA GLY A 170 33.56 -15.58 0.09
C GLY A 170 32.18 -16.03 0.57
N VAL A 171 32.02 -16.36 1.87
CA VAL A 171 30.75 -16.81 2.45
C VAL A 171 29.65 -15.72 2.42
N ASP A 172 30.04 -14.45 2.22
CA ASP A 172 29.14 -13.29 2.10
C ASP A 172 29.03 -12.69 0.68
N VAL A 173 29.46 -13.41 -0.37
CA VAL A 173 29.24 -13.00 -1.77
C VAL A 173 27.74 -13.13 -2.11
N ASP A 174 26.96 -12.11 -1.76
CA ASP A 174 25.52 -11.88 -2.03
C ASP A 174 24.67 -13.13 -2.37
N THR A 175 24.80 -14.18 -1.57
CA THR A 175 23.92 -15.37 -1.65
C THR A 175 22.58 -15.08 -1.00
N SER A 176 22.48 -13.97 -0.25
CA SER A 176 21.30 -13.51 0.48
C SER A 176 20.10 -13.34 -0.46
N HIS A 177 20.30 -12.75 -1.65
CA HIS A 177 19.22 -12.49 -2.60
C HIS A 177 18.67 -13.79 -3.21
N LEU A 178 19.55 -14.71 -3.61
CA LEU A 178 19.16 -16.01 -4.15
C LEU A 178 18.45 -16.86 -3.10
N ASN A 179 18.95 -16.87 -1.86
CA ASN A 179 18.32 -17.60 -0.78
C ASN A 179 16.94 -17.00 -0.44
N ASN A 180 16.83 -15.67 -0.34
CA ASN A 180 15.55 -14.98 -0.14
C ASN A 180 14.56 -15.26 -1.28
N ARG A 181 15.02 -15.27 -2.54
CA ARG A 181 14.18 -15.63 -3.69
C ARG A 181 13.70 -17.07 -3.60
N ARG A 182 14.56 -18.03 -3.24
CA ARG A 182 14.20 -19.43 -3.04
C ARG A 182 13.21 -19.60 -1.88
N LEU A 183 13.43 -18.91 -0.75
CA LEU A 183 12.51 -18.93 0.39
C LEU A 183 11.14 -18.35 0.02
N ASN A 184 11.10 -17.24 -0.71
CA ASN A 184 9.85 -16.65 -1.17
C ASN A 184 9.12 -17.57 -2.17
N GLY A 185 9.85 -18.18 -3.10
CA GLY A 185 9.27 -19.18 -4.02
C GLY A 185 8.71 -20.40 -3.29
N ARG A 186 9.41 -20.89 -2.24
CA ARG A 186 8.92 -21.97 -1.38
C ARG A 186 7.64 -21.57 -0.65
N LYS A 187 7.58 -20.37 -0.07
CA LYS A 187 6.37 -19.86 0.62
C LYS A 187 5.16 -19.86 -0.31
N VAL A 188 5.30 -19.32 -1.52
CA VAL A 188 4.22 -19.27 -2.52
C VAL A 188 3.77 -20.68 -2.94
N LYS A 189 4.72 -21.61 -3.14
CA LYS A 189 4.38 -23.00 -3.48
C LYS A 189 3.61 -23.68 -2.34
N VAL A 190 4.10 -23.56 -1.11
CA VAL A 190 3.46 -24.17 0.06
C VAL A 190 2.08 -23.57 0.31
N SER A 191 1.91 -22.24 0.20
CA SER A 191 0.59 -21.62 0.39
C SER A 191 -0.42 -22.12 -0.65
N ARG A 192 -0.02 -22.25 -1.92
CA ARG A 192 -0.87 -22.79 -2.99
C ARG A 192 -1.30 -24.24 -2.71
N GLU A 193 -0.37 -25.10 -2.29
CA GLU A 193 -0.71 -26.50 -1.96
C GLU A 193 -1.63 -26.58 -0.74
N VAL A 194 -1.46 -25.72 0.26
CA VAL A 194 -2.35 -25.65 1.42
C VAL A 194 -3.76 -25.20 1.03
N GLU A 195 -3.89 -24.22 0.13
CA GLU A 195 -5.18 -23.79 -0.41
C GLU A 195 -5.85 -24.92 -1.20
N ASN A 196 -5.12 -25.57 -2.11
CA ASN A 196 -5.63 -26.74 -2.84
C ASN A 196 -6.12 -27.85 -1.89
N MET A 197 -5.37 -28.13 -0.82
CA MET A 197 -5.75 -29.13 0.16
C MET A 197 -7.02 -28.74 0.92
N LYS A 198 -7.18 -27.46 1.29
CA LYS A 198 -8.41 -26.96 1.92
C LYS A 198 -9.61 -27.08 1.00
N ASP A 199 -9.43 -26.74 -0.28
CA ASP A 199 -10.47 -26.85 -1.28
C ASP A 199 -10.87 -28.31 -1.51
N TYR A 200 -9.89 -29.23 -1.54
CA TYR A 200 -10.15 -30.66 -1.61
C TYR A 200 -10.93 -31.18 -0.40
N VAL A 201 -10.57 -30.76 0.83
CA VAL A 201 -11.28 -31.16 2.06
C VAL A 201 -12.73 -30.64 2.06
N ARG A 202 -12.97 -29.41 1.60
CA ARG A 202 -14.33 -28.86 1.45
C ARG A 202 -15.12 -29.65 0.42
N TYR A 203 -14.51 -29.90 -0.74
CA TYR A 203 -15.11 -30.67 -1.81
C TYR A 203 -15.46 -32.10 -1.37
N SER A 204 -14.57 -32.79 -0.64
CA SER A 204 -14.84 -34.14 -0.14
C SER A 204 -15.98 -34.14 0.87
N ALA A 205 -16.02 -33.17 1.80
CA ALA A 205 -17.10 -33.06 2.77
C ALA A 205 -18.47 -32.81 2.09
N GLU A 206 -18.53 -31.91 1.10
CA GLU A 206 -19.76 -31.66 0.32
C GLU A 206 -20.20 -32.89 -0.47
N ARG A 207 -19.25 -33.57 -1.12
CA ARG A 207 -19.50 -34.79 -1.89
C ARG A 207 -20.03 -35.92 -0.99
N ASP A 208 -19.35 -36.19 0.11
CA ASP A 208 -19.68 -37.30 1.00
C ASP A 208 -21.05 -37.06 1.65
N GLY A 209 -21.35 -35.81 2.04
CA GLY A 209 -22.67 -35.43 2.52
C GLY A 209 -23.78 -35.55 1.46
N LEU A 210 -23.47 -35.29 0.18
CA LEU A 210 -24.42 -35.54 -0.92
C LEU A 210 -24.68 -37.04 -1.09
N ILE A 211 -23.62 -37.86 -1.12
CA ILE A 211 -23.73 -39.31 -1.26
C ILE A 211 -24.57 -39.90 -0.12
N GLU A 212 -24.32 -39.49 1.13
CA GLU A 212 -25.10 -39.94 2.29
C GLU A 212 -26.59 -39.58 2.16
N ARG A 213 -26.93 -38.40 1.61
CA ARG A 213 -28.33 -38.02 1.37
C ARG A 213 -28.98 -38.84 0.26
N LEU A 214 -28.24 -39.13 -0.82
CA LEU A 214 -28.73 -39.95 -1.93
C LEU A 214 -28.96 -41.41 -1.51
N GLU A 215 -28.12 -41.94 -0.63
CA GLU A 215 -28.29 -43.27 -0.06
C GLU A 215 -29.51 -43.37 0.86
N LYS A 216 -29.81 -42.30 1.62
CA LYS A 216 -30.97 -42.26 2.52
C LYS A 216 -32.31 -42.00 1.81
N ASP A 217 -32.32 -41.23 0.73
CA ASP A 217 -33.52 -40.84 -0.01
C ASP A 217 -33.45 -41.35 -1.47
N SER A 218 -33.77 -42.64 -1.62
CA SER A 218 -33.84 -43.34 -2.92
C SER A 218 -34.66 -42.59 -3.96
N GLU A 219 -35.71 -41.97 -3.47
CA GLU A 219 -36.70 -41.23 -4.21
C GLU A 219 -36.12 -39.90 -4.75
N LEU A 220 -35.24 -39.25 -4.00
CA LEU A 220 -34.52 -38.06 -4.44
C LEU A 220 -33.45 -38.41 -5.47
N THR A 221 -32.79 -39.55 -5.32
CA THR A 221 -31.80 -40.06 -6.26
C THR A 221 -32.38 -40.23 -7.66
N VAL A 222 -33.53 -40.88 -7.79
CA VAL A 222 -34.18 -41.10 -9.10
C VAL A 222 -34.53 -39.77 -9.79
N LYS A 223 -35.17 -38.84 -9.07
CA LYS A 223 -35.55 -37.53 -9.63
C LYS A 223 -34.33 -36.68 -10.00
N LEU A 224 -33.24 -36.79 -9.24
CA LEU A 224 -32.00 -36.08 -9.51
C LEU A 224 -31.35 -36.59 -10.80
N VAL A 225 -31.26 -37.92 -10.98
CA VAL A 225 -30.74 -38.52 -12.22
C VAL A 225 -31.57 -38.07 -13.41
N ASP A 226 -32.89 -38.20 -13.36
CA ASP A 226 -33.78 -37.78 -14.45
C ASP A 226 -33.58 -36.31 -14.83
N SER A 227 -33.43 -35.44 -13.82
CA SER A 227 -33.17 -34.01 -14.02
C SER A 227 -31.80 -33.75 -14.67
N MET A 228 -30.77 -34.51 -14.28
CA MET A 228 -29.44 -34.41 -14.89
C MET A 228 -29.42 -34.93 -16.33
N GLU A 229 -30.09 -36.04 -16.62
CA GLU A 229 -30.20 -36.61 -17.96
C GLU A 229 -30.95 -35.68 -18.92
N ARG A 230 -32.09 -35.14 -18.49
CA ARG A 230 -32.89 -34.19 -19.29
C ARG A 230 -32.15 -32.90 -19.57
N SER A 231 -31.33 -32.43 -18.62
CA SER A 231 -30.53 -31.22 -18.83
C SER A 231 -29.28 -31.46 -19.67
N GLY A 232 -28.97 -32.72 -20.03
CA GLY A 232 -27.74 -33.09 -20.76
C GLY A 232 -26.46 -32.67 -20.05
N ASN A 233 -26.55 -32.33 -18.76
CA ASN A 233 -25.58 -31.46 -18.12
C ASN A 233 -24.53 -32.31 -17.38
N LYS A 234 -23.34 -32.42 -17.96
CA LYS A 234 -22.16 -33.04 -17.32
C LYS A 234 -21.48 -32.06 -16.35
N GLY A 235 -22.27 -31.43 -15.49
CA GLY A 235 -21.79 -30.45 -14.51
C GLY A 235 -20.98 -31.11 -13.38
N GLY A 236 -20.06 -30.37 -12.77
CA GLY A 236 -19.33 -30.84 -11.58
C GLY A 236 -20.23 -30.87 -10.33
N LEU A 237 -19.67 -31.22 -9.16
CA LEU A 237 -20.40 -31.37 -7.89
C LEU A 237 -21.38 -30.22 -7.57
N ARG A 238 -20.99 -28.96 -7.82
CA ARG A 238 -21.86 -27.79 -7.60
C ARG A 238 -23.16 -27.84 -8.42
N ALA A 239 -23.09 -28.25 -9.69
CA ALA A 239 -24.28 -28.36 -10.53
C ALA A 239 -25.21 -29.47 -10.00
N VAL A 240 -24.63 -30.56 -9.49
CA VAL A 240 -25.40 -31.65 -8.85
C VAL A 240 -26.10 -31.14 -7.59
N LEU A 241 -25.40 -30.37 -6.75
CA LEU A 241 -25.97 -29.77 -5.53
C LEU A 241 -27.08 -28.76 -5.84
N GLU A 242 -26.92 -27.92 -6.85
CA GLU A 242 -27.97 -26.98 -7.29
C GLU A 242 -29.22 -27.72 -7.78
N LYS A 243 -29.02 -28.79 -8.56
CA LYS A 243 -30.13 -29.64 -9.02
C LYS A 243 -30.80 -30.38 -7.86
N GLU A 244 -30.03 -30.84 -6.88
CA GLU A 244 -30.56 -31.44 -5.65
C GLU A 244 -31.49 -30.47 -4.92
N GLN A 245 -31.09 -29.21 -4.78
CA GLN A 245 -31.91 -28.18 -4.13
C GLN A 245 -33.21 -27.89 -4.89
N LEU A 246 -33.15 -27.81 -6.22
CA LEU A 246 -34.35 -27.62 -7.05
C LEU A 246 -35.32 -28.80 -6.91
N VAL A 247 -34.82 -30.04 -6.96
CA VAL A 247 -35.64 -31.24 -6.78
C VAL A 247 -36.29 -31.27 -5.39
N LYS A 248 -35.58 -30.83 -4.34
CA LYS A 248 -36.15 -30.70 -2.98
C LYS A 248 -37.25 -29.65 -2.90
N GLN A 249 -37.09 -28.51 -3.57
CA GLN A 249 -38.11 -27.47 -3.62
C GLN A 249 -39.36 -27.91 -4.40
N ASP A 250 -39.20 -28.70 -5.46
CA ASP A 250 -40.33 -29.23 -6.22
C ASP A 250 -41.09 -30.31 -5.44
N ARG A 251 -40.37 -31.13 -4.65
CA ARG A 251 -40.95 -32.14 -3.75
C ARG A 251 -41.85 -31.55 -2.68
N SER A 252 -41.47 -30.43 -2.06
CA SER A 252 -42.30 -29.80 -1.01
C SER A 252 -43.65 -29.32 -1.54
N ARG A 253 -43.78 -29.15 -2.86
CA ARG A 253 -45.01 -28.70 -3.51
C ARG A 253 -45.94 -29.84 -3.95
N HIS A 254 -45.40 -31.04 -4.18
CA HIS A 254 -46.15 -32.19 -4.68
C HIS A 254 -45.88 -33.39 -3.78
N GLY A 255 -46.81 -33.70 -2.87
CA GLY A 255 -46.72 -34.90 -2.02
C GLY A 255 -46.59 -36.15 -2.90
N THR A 256 -45.49 -36.88 -2.76
CA THR A 256 -45.23 -38.07 -3.59
C THR A 256 -45.45 -39.36 -2.83
N SER A 257 -46.16 -40.29 -3.46
CA SER A 257 -46.26 -41.70 -3.06
C SER A 257 -45.63 -42.56 -4.15
N ILE A 258 -44.40 -43.02 -3.96
CA ILE A 258 -43.82 -44.07 -4.82
C ILE A 258 -43.84 -45.37 -4.02
N ALA A 259 -44.61 -46.34 -4.50
CA ALA A 259 -44.75 -47.65 -3.89
C ALA A 259 -43.47 -48.48 -4.08
N SER A 260 -43.06 -49.15 -3.00
CA SER A 260 -41.76 -49.80 -2.80
C SER A 260 -41.71 -51.24 -3.30
N SER A 261 -40.53 -51.65 -3.78
CA SER A 261 -39.81 -52.91 -3.42
C SER A 261 -38.79 -53.35 -4.48
N ASP A 262 -38.97 -53.00 -5.76
CA ASP A 262 -37.97 -53.23 -6.83
C ASP A 262 -36.89 -52.12 -6.92
N SER A 263 -36.83 -51.25 -5.90
CA SER A 263 -36.17 -49.96 -5.95
C SER A 263 -34.69 -49.98 -5.56
N ASP A 264 -34.24 -50.89 -4.71
CA ASP A 264 -32.97 -50.67 -3.99
C ASP A 264 -31.74 -50.93 -4.86
N GLU A 265 -31.76 -51.98 -5.70
CA GLU A 265 -30.68 -52.23 -6.68
C GLU A 265 -30.64 -51.13 -7.76
N TYR A 266 -31.82 -50.69 -8.22
CA TYR A 266 -31.92 -49.59 -9.19
C TYR A 266 -31.37 -48.29 -8.60
N VAL A 267 -31.75 -47.96 -7.37
CA VAL A 267 -31.27 -46.77 -6.65
C VAL A 267 -29.76 -46.85 -6.47
N LYS A 268 -29.22 -48.00 -6.07
CA LYS A 268 -27.78 -48.19 -5.93
C LYS A 268 -27.04 -47.97 -7.25
N ALA A 269 -27.54 -48.53 -8.35
CA ALA A 269 -26.98 -48.31 -9.68
C ALA A 269 -27.02 -46.82 -10.11
N GLN A 270 -28.08 -46.09 -9.74
CA GLN A 270 -28.18 -44.65 -10.00
C GLN A 270 -27.25 -43.81 -9.12
N VAL A 271 -27.08 -44.17 -7.84
CA VAL A 271 -26.07 -43.55 -6.96
C VAL A 271 -24.68 -43.76 -7.53
N ASP A 272 -24.36 -44.97 -8.00
CA ASP A 272 -23.05 -45.27 -8.60
C ASP A 272 -22.83 -44.50 -9.92
N LYS A 273 -23.87 -44.31 -10.73
CA LYS A 273 -23.83 -43.44 -11.91
C LYS A 273 -23.53 -41.98 -11.55
N ILE A 274 -24.14 -41.45 -10.49
CA ILE A 274 -23.83 -40.10 -9.99
C ILE A 274 -22.39 -40.04 -9.48
N ARG A 275 -21.92 -41.06 -8.75
CA ARG A 275 -20.53 -41.15 -8.27
C ARG A 275 -19.54 -41.10 -9.43
N GLU A 276 -19.78 -41.84 -10.50
CA GLU A 276 -18.94 -41.82 -11.71
C GLU A 276 -18.94 -40.45 -12.39
N LEU A 277 -20.09 -39.78 -12.51
CA LEU A 277 -20.17 -38.44 -13.09
C LEU A 277 -19.39 -37.41 -12.27
N VAL A 278 -19.47 -37.48 -10.95
CA VAL A 278 -18.72 -36.62 -10.04
C VAL A 278 -17.21 -36.92 -10.11
N ALA A 279 -16.81 -38.20 -10.20
CA ALA A 279 -15.42 -38.64 -10.27
C ALA A 279 -14.73 -38.40 -11.62
N TYR A 280 -15.45 -38.47 -12.73
CA TYR A 280 -14.88 -38.25 -14.07
C TYR A 280 -14.33 -36.82 -14.22
N LYS A 281 -15.00 -35.82 -13.64
CA LYS A 281 -14.62 -34.41 -13.80
C LYS A 281 -13.51 -33.95 -12.87
N THR A 282 -13.32 -34.54 -11.68
CA THR A 282 -12.13 -34.26 -10.86
C THR A 282 -10.85 -34.66 -11.60
N ARG A 283 -10.87 -35.80 -12.30
CA ARG A 283 -9.74 -36.23 -13.15
C ARG A 283 -9.51 -35.31 -14.35
N VAL A 284 -10.58 -34.85 -15.02
CA VAL A 284 -10.47 -33.91 -16.15
C VAL A 284 -9.91 -32.55 -15.69
N ALA A 285 -10.36 -32.03 -14.54
CA ALA A 285 -9.84 -30.80 -13.96
C ALA A 285 -8.33 -30.90 -13.61
N ASP A 286 -7.88 -32.02 -13.03
CA ASP A 286 -6.46 -32.25 -12.73
C ASP A 286 -5.59 -32.39 -14.00
N SER A 287 -6.12 -32.97 -15.07
CA SER A 287 -5.39 -33.14 -16.34
C SER A 287 -5.21 -31.82 -17.11
N GLY A 288 -6.17 -30.89 -17.04
CA GLY A 288 -6.13 -29.62 -17.76
C GLY A 288 -5.17 -28.58 -17.16
N VAL A 289 -4.78 -28.73 -15.89
CA VAL A 289 -3.88 -27.80 -15.19
C VAL A 289 -2.40 -28.08 -15.50
N ARG A 290 -2.06 -29.23 -16.10
CA ARG A 290 -0.67 -29.63 -16.38
C ARG A 290 -0.11 -29.21 -17.74
N THR A 291 -0.91 -28.74 -18.68
CA THR A 291 -0.45 -28.43 -20.06
C THR A 291 -0.18 -26.94 -20.33
N GLY A 292 -0.19 -26.09 -19.31
CA GLY A 292 0.11 -24.65 -19.43
C GLY A 292 1.35 -24.25 -18.64
N ASN A 293 2.53 -24.62 -19.12
CA ASN A 293 3.83 -24.03 -18.78
C ASN A 293 4.82 -24.25 -19.91
#